data_AF-A0A264W6J5-F1
#
_entry.id   AF-A0A264W6J5-F1
#
_cell.length_a   1.000
_cell.length_b   1.000
_cell.length_c   1.000
_cell.angle_alpha   90.00
_cell.angle_beta   90.00
_cell.angle_gamma   90.00
#
_symmetry.space_group_name_H-M   'P 1'
#
loop_
_entity.id
_entity.type
_entity.pdbx_description
1 polymer ?
#
loop_
_entity_poly.entity_id
_entity_poly.type
_entity_poly.pdbx_seq_one_letter_code
_entity_poly.pdbx_strand_id
1 'polypeptide(L)'
;MGHDTHVVVAKNKTQYEYARRKRSQTMQMQVVTFAIMIFLTFIAFAAVAAGMSAYYVGPVILLLAAIQVVLQLYYFMHMSEKGHNMPAFFLYSGALFGFTFVITFLTIVWW
;
A
#
# COMPACT_ATOMS: atom_id res chain seq x y z
N MET A 1 1.98 22.39 42.86
CA MET A 1 1.27 21.23 43.45
C MET A 1 0.26 20.74 42.43
N GLY A 2 0.36 19.47 42.04
CA GLY A 2 -0.44 18.86 40.98
C GLY A 2 0.38 17.81 40.25
N HIS A 3 0.50 16.63 40.87
CA HIS A 3 1.21 15.48 40.38
C HIS A 3 0.53 14.89 39.14
N ASP A 4 1.15 15.03 37.96
CA ASP A 4 0.96 14.08 36.87
C ASP A 4 2.14 13.12 36.90
N THR A 5 2.15 12.28 37.93
CA THR A 5 3.01 11.12 37.95
C THR A 5 2.67 10.30 36.72
N HIS A 6 3.66 10.12 35.85
CA HIS A 6 3.69 9.02 34.90
C HIS A 6 3.50 7.73 35.71
N VAL A 7 2.25 7.32 35.89
CA VAL A 7 1.91 5.96 36.26
C VAL A 7 2.44 5.12 35.11
N VAL A 8 3.65 4.62 35.31
CA VAL A 8 4.15 3.42 34.66
C VAL A 8 3.18 2.35 35.11
N VAL A 9 2.01 2.29 34.46
CA VAL A 9 1.08 1.17 34.60
C VAL A 9 1.89 -0.01 34.10
N ALA A 10 2.48 -0.74 35.03
CA ALA A 10 3.14 -2.00 34.76
C ALA A 10 2.08 -2.86 34.09
N LYS A 11 2.10 -2.91 32.75
CA LYS A 11 1.16 -3.71 31.96
C LYS A 11 1.16 -5.10 32.57
N ASN A 12 0.01 -5.52 33.09
CA ASN A 12 -0.15 -6.85 33.67
C ASN A 12 0.34 -7.89 32.64
N LYS A 13 0.95 -9.00 33.07
CA LYS A 13 1.53 -10.03 32.18
C LYS A 13 0.57 -10.42 31.05
N THR A 14 -0.72 -10.47 31.37
CA THR A 14 -1.83 -10.67 30.42
C THR A 14 -1.84 -9.64 29.29
N GLN A 15 -1.78 -8.34 29.57
CA GLN A 15 -1.74 -7.28 28.56
C GLN A 15 -0.51 -7.34 27.66
N TYR A 16 0.63 -7.81 28.19
CA TYR A 16 1.85 -8.02 27.42
C TYR A 16 1.68 -9.18 26.43
N GLU A 17 1.07 -10.29 26.86
CA GLU A 17 0.75 -11.42 25.99
C GLU A 17 -0.29 -11.07 24.92
N TYR A 18 -1.34 -10.32 25.27
CA TYR A 18 -2.33 -9.84 24.30
C TYR A 18 -1.69 -8.92 23.25
N ALA A 19 -0.83 -7.98 23.66
CA ALA A 19 -0.12 -7.10 22.73
C ALA A 19 0.85 -7.88 21.81
N ARG A 20 1.53 -8.90 22.33
CA ARG A 20 2.42 -9.77 21.55
C ARG A 20 1.66 -10.58 20.50
N ARG A 21 0.51 -11.16 20.87
CA ARG A 21 -0.37 -11.90 19.94
C ARG A 21 -0.98 -10.98 18.87
N LYS A 22 -1.42 -9.77 19.25
CA LYS A 22 -1.95 -8.79 18.28
C LYS A 22 -0.88 -8.38 17.26
N ARG A 23 0.36 -8.13 17.70
CA ARG A 23 1.49 -7.79 16.82
C ARG A 23 1.85 -8.91 15.84
N SER A 24 1.83 -10.17 16.29
CA SER A 24 2.14 -11.30 15.39
C SER A 24 1.08 -11.45 14.29
N GLN A 25 -0.20 -11.23 14.60
CA GLN A 25 -1.26 -11.26 13.59
C GLN A 25 -1.12 -10.12 12.57
N THR A 26 -0.78 -8.90 13.02
CA THR A 26 -0.52 -7.76 12.13
C THR A 26 0.67 -8.02 11.20
N MET A 27 1.76 -8.60 11.71
CA MET A 27 2.91 -8.97 10.87
C MET A 27 2.56 -10.07 9.86
N GLN A 28 1.79 -11.08 10.24
CA GLN A 28 1.36 -12.13 9.32
C GLN A 28 0.55 -11.56 8.15
N MET A 29 -0.38 -10.64 8.43
CA MET A 29 -1.18 -9.97 7.40
C MET A 29 -0.31 -9.15 6.42
N GLN A 30 0.72 -8.45 6.94
CA GLN A 30 1.68 -7.71 6.11
C GLN A 30 2.49 -8.64 5.22
N VAL A 31 2.98 -9.77 5.75
CA VAL A 31 3.78 -10.74 4.99
C VAL A 31 2.94 -11.41 3.89
N VAL A 32 1.69 -11.79 4.18
CA VAL A 32 0.77 -12.36 3.18
C VAL A 32 0.51 -11.37 2.05
N THR A 33 0.23 -10.12 2.41
CA THR A 33 0.03 -9.04 1.43
C THR A 33 1.27 -8.86 0.55
N PHE A 34 2.44 -8.77 1.17
CA PHE A 34 3.71 -8.59 0.46
C PHE A 34 3.97 -9.74 -0.52
N ALA A 35 3.68 -10.98 -0.12
CA ALA A 35 3.79 -12.15 -0.97
C ALA A 35 2.83 -12.08 -2.18
N ILE A 36 1.59 -11.59 -2.00
CA ILE A 36 0.63 -11.39 -3.09
C ILE A 36 1.13 -10.35 -4.10
N MET A 37 1.73 -9.24 -3.65
CA MET A 37 2.29 -8.22 -4.55
C MET A 37 3.39 -8.81 -5.43
N ILE A 38 4.33 -9.52 -4.82
CA ILE A 38 5.44 -10.19 -5.53
C ILE A 38 4.90 -11.22 -6.51
N PHE A 39 3.88 -11.98 -6.13
CA PHE A 39 3.26 -12.96 -7.02
C PHE A 39 2.65 -12.30 -8.27
N LEU A 40 1.89 -11.21 -8.07
CA LEU A 40 1.28 -10.46 -9.17
C LEU A 40 2.34 -9.79 -10.08
N THR A 41 3.46 -9.31 -9.54
CA THR A 41 4.54 -8.75 -10.37
C THR A 41 5.27 -9.83 -11.17
N PHE A 42 5.47 -11.02 -10.61
CA PHE A 42 6.01 -12.16 -11.37
C PHE A 42 5.13 -12.55 -12.56
N ILE A 43 3.81 -12.50 -12.41
CA ILE A 43 2.88 -12.73 -13.53
C ILE A 43 3.06 -11.67 -14.62
N ALA A 44 3.20 -10.40 -14.23
CA ALA A 44 3.47 -9.32 -15.18
C ALA A 44 4.78 -9.57 -15.94
N PHE A 45 5.87 -9.90 -15.25
CA PHE A 45 7.15 -10.22 -15.88
C PHE A 45 7.11 -11.45 -16.78
N ALA A 46 6.39 -12.50 -16.36
CA ALA A 46 6.20 -13.69 -17.17
C ALA A 46 5.43 -13.37 -18.47
N ALA A 47 4.43 -12.48 -18.41
CA ALA A 47 3.69 -12.02 -19.59
C ALA A 47 4.57 -11.25 -20.58
N VAL A 48 5.58 -10.50 -20.09
CA VAL A 48 6.59 -9.85 -20.94
C VAL A 48 7.56 -10.88 -21.54
N ALA A 49 8.03 -11.81 -20.72
CA ALA A 49 8.99 -12.84 -21.11
C ALA A 49 8.44 -13.80 -22.18
N ALA A 50 7.12 -13.96 -22.26
CA ALA A 50 6.44 -14.71 -23.32
C ALA A 50 6.60 -14.11 -24.73
N GLY A 51 7.24 -12.94 -24.87
CA GLY A 51 7.67 -12.41 -26.17
C GLY A 51 6.54 -11.87 -27.03
N MET A 52 5.39 -11.54 -26.43
CA MET A 52 4.31 -10.85 -27.14
C MET A 52 4.78 -9.49 -27.67
N SER A 53 4.16 -9.05 -28.77
CA SER A 53 4.49 -7.76 -29.40
C SER A 53 4.38 -6.60 -28.39
N ALA A 54 5.36 -5.70 -28.40
CA ALA A 54 5.44 -4.55 -27.48
C ALA A 54 4.18 -3.67 -27.49
N TYR A 55 3.44 -3.65 -28.61
CA TYR A 55 2.17 -2.94 -28.74
C TYR A 55 1.04 -3.54 -27.89
N TYR A 56 1.06 -4.86 -27.66
CA TYR A 56 0.10 -5.54 -26.78
C TYR A 56 0.58 -5.59 -25.33
N VAL A 57 1.89 -5.76 -25.15
CA VAL A 57 2.51 -5.90 -23.83
C VAL A 57 2.51 -4.57 -23.07
N GLY A 58 2.77 -3.45 -23.74
CA GLY A 58 2.81 -2.12 -23.10
C GLY A 58 1.53 -1.76 -22.33
N PRO A 59 0.34 -1.78 -22.97
CA PRO A 59 -0.93 -1.49 -22.31
C PRO A 59 -1.26 -2.47 -21.18
N VAL A 60 -0.96 -3.77 -21.37
CA VAL A 60 -1.25 -4.82 -20.38
C VAL A 60 -0.39 -4.62 -19.12
N ILE A 61 0.91 -4.35 -19.28
CA ILE A 61 1.79 -4.04 -18.14
C ILE A 61 1.34 -2.75 -17.46
N LEU A 62 0.99 -1.70 -18.21
CA LEU A 62 0.55 -0.43 -17.65
C LEU A 62 -0.70 -0.60 -16.77
N LEU A 63 -1.66 -1.43 -17.23
CA LEU A 63 -2.85 -1.78 -16.47
C LEU A 63 -2.52 -2.59 -15.22
N LEU A 64 -1.62 -3.58 -15.32
CA LEU A 64 -1.13 -4.33 -14.16
C LEU A 64 -0.37 -3.43 -13.17
N ALA A 65 0.41 -2.47 -13.65
CA ALA A 65 1.12 -1.49 -12.84
C ALA A 65 0.15 -0.55 -12.11
N ALA A 66 -0.94 -0.13 -12.75
CA ALA A 66 -1.99 0.64 -12.09
C ALA A 66 -2.67 -0.15 -10.97
N ILE A 67 -2.99 -1.44 -11.22
CA ILE A 67 -3.53 -2.35 -10.20
C ILE A 67 -2.54 -2.50 -9.03
N GLN A 68 -1.24 -2.63 -9.32
CA GLN A 68 -0.20 -2.68 -8.30
C GLN A 68 -0.19 -1.42 -7.44
N VAL A 69 -0.26 -0.23 -8.02
CA VAL A 69 -0.33 1.02 -7.25
C VAL A 69 -1.56 1.04 -6.34
N VAL A 70 -2.75 0.68 -6.85
CA VAL A 70 -3.98 0.65 -6.03
C VAL A 70 -3.88 -0.36 -4.89
N LEU A 71 -3.44 -1.59 -5.19
CA LEU A 71 -3.30 -2.65 -4.19
C LEU A 71 -2.23 -2.29 -3.15
N GLN A 72 -1.11 -1.70 -3.56
CA GLN A 72 -0.10 -1.21 -2.63
C GLN A 72 -0.68 -0.13 -1.74
N LEU A 73 -1.36 0.87 -2.27
CA LEU A 73 -1.95 1.92 -1.45
C LEU A 73 -3.04 1.40 -0.50
N TYR A 74 -3.90 0.47 -0.94
CA TYR A 74 -4.98 -0.11 -0.12
C TYR A 74 -4.45 -0.96 1.06
N TYR A 75 -3.38 -1.73 0.85
CA TYR A 75 -2.86 -2.60 1.90
C TYR A 75 -1.76 -1.95 2.77
N PHE A 76 -0.89 -1.10 2.21
CA PHE A 76 0.07 -0.33 3.01
C PHE A 76 -0.67 0.64 3.94
N MET A 77 -1.81 1.16 3.46
CA MET A 77 -2.71 1.98 4.25
C MET A 77 -3.79 1.09 4.85
N HIS A 78 -3.45 0.39 5.92
CA HIS A 78 -4.27 -0.46 6.78
C HIS A 78 -5.67 0.14 7.12
N MET A 79 -6.59 0.18 6.16
CA MET A 79 -7.93 0.78 6.28
C MET A 79 -8.90 -0.10 7.07
N SER A 80 -8.37 -1.16 7.72
CA SER A 80 -9.11 -2.06 8.60
C SER A 80 -9.37 -1.48 10.00
N GLU A 81 -8.73 -0.36 10.40
CA GLU A 81 -9.02 0.30 11.68
C GLU A 81 -9.79 1.61 11.46
N LYS A 82 -11.04 1.60 11.94
CA LYS A 82 -12.05 2.68 11.88
C LYS A 82 -11.43 4.07 12.20
N GLY A 83 -11.57 5.02 11.28
CA GLY A 83 -11.41 6.47 11.58
C GLY A 83 -10.55 7.32 10.64
N HIS A 84 -9.91 6.76 9.61
CA HIS A 84 -8.88 7.48 8.84
C HIS A 84 -9.36 8.01 7.47
N ASN A 85 -10.40 8.86 7.48
CA ASN A 85 -10.86 9.57 6.27
C ASN A 85 -9.80 10.56 5.72
N MET A 86 -8.93 11.09 6.59
CA MET A 86 -7.89 12.06 6.18
C MET A 86 -6.76 11.44 5.34
N PRO A 87 -6.16 10.30 5.73
CA PRO A 87 -5.19 9.59 4.90
C PRO A 87 -5.73 9.19 3.53
N ALA A 88 -6.98 8.71 3.48
CA ALA A 88 -7.64 8.40 2.20
C ALA A 88 -7.81 9.66 1.33
N PHE A 89 -8.22 10.78 1.92
CA PHE A 89 -8.36 12.04 1.19
C PHE A 89 -7.03 12.54 0.60
N PHE A 90 -5.94 12.51 1.39
CA PHE A 90 -4.59 12.86 0.91
C PHE A 90 -4.09 11.91 -0.18
N LEU A 91 -4.47 10.64 -0.11
CA LEU A 91 -4.12 9.65 -1.12
C LEU A 91 -4.84 9.90 -2.44
N TYR A 92 -6.16 10.10 -2.41
CA TYR A 92 -6.93 10.37 -3.61
C TYR A 92 -6.52 11.70 -4.26
N SER A 93 -6.23 12.74 -3.46
CA SER A 93 -5.70 14.00 -4.00
C SER A 93 -4.30 13.82 -4.57
N GLY A 94 -3.39 13.12 -3.88
CA GLY A 94 -2.05 12.82 -4.39
C GLY A 94 -2.08 12.01 -5.69
N ALA A 95 -2.96 11.02 -5.79
CA ALA A 95 -3.16 10.24 -7.02
C ALA A 95 -3.72 11.09 -8.15
N LEU A 96 -4.68 11.98 -7.87
CA LEU A 96 -5.26 12.90 -8.85
C LEU A 96 -4.20 13.86 -9.42
N PHE A 97 -3.44 14.53 -8.54
CA PHE A 97 -2.39 15.46 -8.97
C PHE A 97 -1.25 14.73 -9.67
N GLY A 98 -0.80 13.59 -9.14
CA GLY A 98 0.25 12.77 -9.76
C GLY A 98 -0.13 12.31 -11.17
N PHE A 99 -1.34 11.80 -11.36
CA PHE A 99 -1.84 11.37 -12.66
C PHE A 99 -1.98 12.55 -13.64
N THR A 100 -2.52 13.67 -13.16
CA THR A 100 -2.70 14.89 -13.96
C THR A 100 -1.35 15.45 -14.41
N PHE A 101 -0.34 15.49 -13.53
CA PHE A 101 1.00 15.93 -13.89
C PHE A 101 1.65 15.00 -14.92
N VAL A 102 1.61 13.68 -14.73
CA VAL A 102 2.19 12.74 -15.70
C VAL A 102 1.58 12.93 -17.10
N ILE A 103 0.25 13.05 -17.20
CA ILE A 103 -0.40 13.33 -18.49
C ILE A 103 0.07 14.67 -19.06
N THR A 104 0.05 15.72 -18.24
CA THR A 104 0.46 17.08 -18.65
C THR A 104 1.89 17.09 -19.21
N PHE A 105 2.83 16.43 -18.54
CA PHE A 105 4.22 16.33 -19.00
C PHE A 105 4.36 15.49 -20.27
N LEU A 106 3.61 14.39 -20.40
CA LEU A 106 3.65 13.54 -21.60
C LEU A 106 2.99 14.21 -22.81
N THR A 107 1.93 15.01 -22.64
CA THR A 107 1.15 15.58 -23.75
C THR A 107 1.52 17.03 -24.10
N ILE A 108 1.94 17.85 -23.13
CA ILE A 108 2.18 19.29 -23.33
C ILE A 108 3.68 19.61 -23.42
N VAL A 109 4.52 18.94 -22.62
CA VAL A 109 5.95 19.27 -22.53
C VAL A 109 6.80 18.53 -23.56
N TRP A 110 6.36 17.35 -24.02
CA TRP A 110 7.08 16.54 -25.01
C TRP A 110 6.82 16.97 -26.47
N TRP A 111 6.04 18.02 -26.70
CA TRP A 111 5.85 18.65 -28.02
C TRP A 111 6.61 19.98 -28.07
#